data_AF-A0A177WXK4-F1
#
_entry.id   AF-A0A177WXK4-F1
#
_cell.length_a   1.000
_cell.length_b   1.000
_cell.length_c   1.000
_cell.angle_alpha   90.00
_cell.angle_beta   90.00
_cell.angle_gamma   90.00
#
_symmetry.space_group_name_H-M   'P 1'
#
loop_
_entity.id
_entity.type
_entity.pdbx_description
1 polymer ?
#
loop_
_entity_poly.entity_id
_entity_poly.type
_entity_poly.pdbx_seq_one_letter_code
_entity_poly.pdbx_strand_id
1 'polypeptide(L)'
;MGAIDLLEWLSGPNVNSAVDLTDKQVLSQQQTNLNQKVVFPLAGREKSLQHIASCFMATHQERSNIDRNSRRIPVCTGIPGLGKTRLMTECSTTVLDMTKIQGKRLSAIVSFGNDGNAYGEIDKLLGIKCSFAWRLLHSVFKAQYMFDVWMRGKSPINRSGLTMQLALSTIELYWSQKTRDNILLFVGVDEYQKLGQDKLSSLLDILCDSSYRAKVSRLTFFLKPFLKMPFI
;
A
#
# COMPACT_ATOMS: atom_id res chain seq x y z
N MET A 1 11.97 17.86 6.67
CA MET A 1 10.51 17.71 6.70
C MET A 1 10.19 16.48 7.53
N GLY A 2 9.61 16.68 8.71
CA GLY A 2 9.18 15.61 9.60
C GLY A 2 7.80 15.05 9.21
N ALA A 3 7.33 14.05 9.96
CA ALA A 3 6.02 13.44 9.69
C ALA A 3 4.85 14.42 9.90
N ILE A 4 4.99 15.36 10.84
CA ILE A 4 4.01 16.42 11.13
C ILE A 4 3.94 17.40 9.96
N ASP A 5 5.06 18.01 9.57
CA ASP A 5 5.13 18.94 8.42
C ASP A 5 4.55 18.31 7.14
N LEU A 6 4.89 17.03 6.89
CA LEU A 6 4.37 16.31 5.74
C LEU A 6 2.86 16.06 5.85
N LEU A 7 2.37 15.74 7.04
CA LEU A 7 0.94 15.56 7.26
C LEU A 7 0.17 16.88 7.07
N GLU A 8 0.66 17.98 7.61
CA GLU A 8 0.05 19.31 7.40
C GLU A 8 0.03 19.66 5.92
N TRP A 9 1.14 19.42 5.22
CA TRP A 9 1.22 19.64 3.77
C TRP A 9 0.22 18.76 2.99
N LEU A 10 0.08 17.49 3.36
CA LEU A 10 -0.90 16.57 2.76
C LEU A 10 -2.34 17.02 3.04
N SER A 11 -2.62 17.45 4.27
CA SER A 11 -3.94 17.90 4.70
C SER A 11 -4.36 19.22 4.06
N GLY A 12 -3.41 20.09 3.69
CA GLY A 12 -3.74 21.37 3.06
C GLY A 12 -4.44 21.25 1.69
N PRO A 13 -5.11 22.32 1.24
CA PRO A 13 -5.80 22.36 -0.05
C PRO A 13 -4.83 22.19 -1.22
N ASN A 14 -5.34 21.69 -2.34
CA ASN A 14 -4.58 21.52 -3.59
C ASN A 14 -4.68 22.76 -4.51
N VAL A 15 -5.63 23.69 -4.28
CA VAL A 15 -5.81 24.98 -4.97
C VAL A 15 -6.62 25.93 -4.05
N ASN A 16 -6.55 27.26 -4.24
CA ASN A 16 -7.25 28.32 -3.47
C ASN A 16 -8.79 28.26 -3.43
N SER A 17 -9.44 27.24 -4.00
CA SER A 17 -10.89 27.08 -3.90
C SER A 17 -11.29 25.62 -4.08
N ALA A 18 -11.15 24.83 -3.02
CA ALA A 18 -11.95 23.63 -2.86
C ALA A 18 -11.97 23.29 -1.37
N VAL A 19 -13.17 23.31 -0.79
CA VAL A 19 -13.46 22.91 0.58
C VAL A 19 -12.81 21.57 0.86
N ASP A 20 -12.02 21.51 1.94
CA ASP A 20 -11.43 20.27 2.43
C ASP A 20 -12.53 19.22 2.61
N LEU A 21 -12.30 18.06 2.01
CA LEU A 21 -13.27 16.99 2.04
C LEU A 21 -13.18 16.30 3.39
N THR A 22 -14.30 16.35 4.12
CA THR A 22 -14.49 15.66 5.39
C THR A 22 -14.16 14.17 5.27
N ASP A 23 -13.68 13.59 6.37
CA ASP A 23 -13.28 12.19 6.60
C ASP A 23 -14.07 11.10 5.85
N LYS A 24 -15.33 11.37 5.51
CA LYS A 24 -16.20 10.52 4.68
C LYS A 24 -15.64 10.23 3.29
N GLN A 25 -14.81 11.08 2.70
CA GLN A 25 -14.29 10.85 1.34
C GLN A 25 -12.96 10.08 1.28
N VAL A 26 -12.15 10.14 2.34
CA VAL A 26 -11.00 9.22 2.54
C VAL A 26 -11.51 7.79 2.78
N LEU A 27 -12.68 7.65 3.40
CA LEU A 27 -13.36 6.37 3.63
C LEU A 27 -14.16 5.86 2.43
N SER A 28 -14.76 6.73 1.61
CA SER A 28 -15.74 6.32 0.58
C SER A 28 -15.12 5.49 -0.54
N GLN A 29 -13.84 5.69 -0.88
CA GLN A 29 -13.15 4.86 -1.88
C GLN A 29 -12.57 3.56 -1.30
N GLN A 30 -12.33 3.48 0.02
CA GLN A 30 -12.09 2.20 0.71
C GLN A 30 -13.40 1.39 0.84
N GLN A 31 -14.56 2.06 0.79
CA GLN A 31 -15.89 1.46 0.86
C GLN A 31 -16.53 1.12 -0.49
N THR A 32 -16.07 1.64 -1.63
CA THR A 32 -16.67 1.30 -2.94
C THR A 32 -16.60 -0.19 -3.29
N ASN A 33 -15.79 -0.99 -2.58
CA ASN A 33 -15.73 -2.45 -2.71
C ASN A 33 -16.14 -3.22 -1.44
N LEU A 34 -16.64 -2.57 -0.38
CA LEU A 34 -17.03 -3.26 0.86
C LEU A 34 -18.44 -3.89 0.78
N ASN A 35 -19.28 -3.48 -0.18
CA ASN A 35 -20.69 -3.91 -0.26
C ASN A 35 -21.07 -4.68 -1.53
N GLN A 36 -20.12 -5.05 -2.39
CA GLN A 36 -20.43 -6.05 -3.41
C GLN A 36 -20.45 -7.43 -2.75
N LYS A 37 -21.67 -7.90 -2.46
CA LYS A 37 -21.94 -9.29 -2.06
C LYS A 37 -21.22 -10.19 -3.07
N VAL A 38 -20.15 -10.84 -2.61
CA VAL A 38 -19.31 -11.70 -3.45
C VAL A 38 -20.19 -12.81 -4.03
N VAL A 39 -20.54 -12.70 -5.31
CA VAL A 39 -21.51 -13.60 -5.98
C VAL A 39 -20.92 -15.00 -6.19
N PHE A 40 -19.58 -15.14 -6.15
CA PHE A 40 -18.89 -16.42 -6.27
C PHE A 40 -17.71 -16.50 -5.30
N PRO A 41 -17.67 -17.46 -4.34
CA PRO A 41 -16.52 -17.64 -3.47
C PRO A 41 -15.25 -17.98 -4.26
N LEU A 42 -14.07 -17.61 -3.75
CA LEU A 42 -12.76 -18.04 -4.27
C LEU A 42 -12.56 -19.54 -3.99
N ALA A 43 -13.35 -20.41 -4.63
CA ALA A 43 -13.26 -21.85 -4.48
C ALA A 43 -11.97 -22.41 -5.09
N GLY A 44 -11.36 -23.39 -4.42
CA GLY A 44 -10.17 -24.10 -4.88
C GLY A 44 -8.84 -23.40 -4.60
N ARG A 45 -8.84 -22.41 -3.69
CA ARG A 45 -7.64 -21.63 -3.29
C ARG A 45 -7.39 -21.61 -1.79
N GLU A 46 -8.04 -22.51 -1.06
CA GLU A 46 -8.04 -22.55 0.40
C GLU A 46 -6.62 -22.70 0.93
N LYS A 47 -5.80 -23.56 0.32
CA LYS A 47 -4.38 -23.72 0.68
C LYS A 47 -3.57 -22.44 0.47
N SER A 48 -3.79 -21.73 -0.65
CA SER A 48 -3.10 -20.46 -0.93
C SER A 48 -3.53 -19.37 0.03
N LEU A 49 -4.83 -19.26 0.34
CA LEU A 49 -5.36 -18.31 1.31
C LEU A 49 -4.84 -18.59 2.72
N GLN A 50 -4.78 -19.86 3.14
CA GLN A 50 -4.18 -20.27 4.41
C GLN A 50 -2.68 -19.94 4.48
N HIS A 51 -1.95 -20.11 3.38
CA HIS A 51 -0.54 -19.76 3.32
C HIS A 51 -0.31 -18.24 3.40
N ILE A 52 -1.14 -17.43 2.72
CA ILE A 52 -1.07 -15.97 2.82
C ILE A 52 -1.42 -15.55 4.26
N ALA A 53 -2.45 -16.16 4.87
CA ALA A 53 -2.85 -15.90 6.25
C ALA A 53 -1.71 -16.18 7.23
N SER A 54 -1.01 -17.30 7.08
CA SER A 54 0.12 -17.64 7.96
C SER A 54 1.30 -16.68 7.78
N CYS A 55 1.59 -16.24 6.55
CA CYS A 55 2.59 -15.21 6.29
C CYS A 55 2.23 -13.87 6.96
N PHE A 56 0.96 -13.46 6.92
CA PHE A 56 0.50 -12.25 7.60
C PHE A 56 0.56 -12.38 9.12
N MET A 57 0.18 -13.52 9.69
CA MET A 57 0.32 -13.78 11.13
C MET A 57 1.79 -13.70 11.56
N ALA A 58 2.69 -14.38 10.85
CA ALA A 58 4.12 -14.34 11.13
C ALA A 58 4.68 -12.92 11.02
N THR A 59 4.34 -12.19 9.94
CA THR A 59 4.77 -10.79 9.77
C THR A 59 4.25 -9.89 10.90
N HIS A 60 3.03 -10.11 11.38
CA HIS A 60 2.48 -9.33 12.48
C HIS A 60 3.19 -9.60 13.81
N GLN A 61 3.46 -10.86 14.12
CA GLN A 61 4.18 -11.29 15.34
C GLN A 61 5.64 -10.83 15.32
N GLU A 62 6.30 -10.97 14.18
CA GLU A 62 7.73 -10.72 13.98
C GLU A 62 8.01 -9.33 13.40
N ARG A 63 7.04 -8.41 13.39
CA ARG A 63 7.20 -7.07 12.76
C ARG A 63 8.38 -6.27 13.31
N SER A 64 8.79 -6.52 14.54
CA SER A 64 9.92 -5.85 15.19
C SER A 64 11.25 -6.61 15.10
N ASN A 65 11.27 -7.74 14.40
CA ASN A 65 12.45 -8.53 14.16
C ASN A 65 13.23 -7.97 12.96
N ILE A 66 14.53 -7.77 13.14
CA ILE A 66 15.40 -7.22 12.10
C ILE A 66 15.56 -8.23 10.95
N ASP A 67 15.56 -9.53 11.25
CA ASP A 67 15.64 -10.57 10.23
C ASP A 67 14.48 -10.44 9.24
N ARG A 68 14.80 -10.36 7.95
CA ARG A 68 13.81 -10.28 6.87
C ARG A 68 13.10 -11.63 6.68
N ASN A 69 13.73 -12.75 7.03
CA ASN A 69 13.18 -14.09 6.80
C ASN A 69 12.01 -14.44 7.73
N SER A 70 11.91 -13.77 8.89
CA SER A 70 10.79 -13.90 9.81
C SER A 70 9.57 -13.08 9.38
N ARG A 71 9.75 -12.05 8.53
CA ARG A 71 8.70 -11.15 8.01
C ARG A 71 8.36 -11.47 6.56
N ARG A 72 7.78 -12.66 6.34
CA ARG A 72 7.55 -13.22 5.01
C ARG A 72 6.52 -12.43 4.20
N ILE A 73 6.92 -12.08 2.98
CA ILE A 73 6.04 -11.51 1.96
C ILE A 73 5.50 -12.66 1.10
N PRO A 74 4.17 -12.87 1.04
CA PRO A 74 3.60 -13.84 0.13
C PRO A 74 3.80 -13.38 -1.33
N VAL A 75 4.10 -14.31 -2.23
CA VAL A 75 4.18 -14.05 -3.68
C VAL A 75 3.25 -15.03 -4.37
N CYS A 76 2.34 -14.52 -5.19
CA CYS A 76 1.43 -15.32 -6.00
C CYS A 76 1.97 -15.47 -7.43
N THR A 77 2.28 -16.69 -7.81
CA THR A 77 2.72 -17.02 -9.17
C THR A 77 1.61 -17.75 -9.92
N GLY A 78 1.43 -17.50 -11.22
CA GLY A 78 0.51 -18.30 -12.05
C GLY A 78 0.19 -17.69 -13.41
N ILE A 79 -0.52 -18.44 -14.25
CA ILE A 79 -0.93 -18.05 -15.61
C ILE A 79 -1.97 -16.90 -15.56
N PRO A 80 -1.93 -15.91 -16.49
CA PRO A 80 -2.98 -14.89 -16.64
C PRO A 80 -4.40 -15.46 -16.63
N GLY A 81 -5.40 -14.66 -16.22
CA GLY A 81 -6.80 -15.12 -16.16
C GLY A 81 -7.18 -15.94 -14.93
N LEU A 82 -6.21 -16.40 -14.11
CA LEU A 82 -6.47 -17.12 -12.85
C LEU A 82 -6.94 -16.20 -11.70
N GLY A 83 -7.61 -15.08 -11.96
CA GLY A 83 -8.23 -14.24 -10.92
C GLY A 83 -7.27 -13.78 -9.80
N LYS A 84 -6.02 -13.46 -10.14
CA LYS A 84 -5.00 -13.06 -9.18
C LYS A 84 -5.15 -11.60 -8.73
N THR A 85 -5.58 -10.72 -9.63
CA THR A 85 -5.99 -9.34 -9.29
C THR A 85 -7.19 -9.36 -8.34
N ARG A 86 -8.17 -10.23 -8.61
CA ARG A 86 -9.30 -10.50 -7.70
C ARG A 86 -8.83 -10.97 -6.33
N LEU A 87 -7.83 -11.86 -6.29
CA LEU A 87 -7.19 -12.26 -5.03
C LEU A 87 -6.54 -11.06 -4.32
N MET A 88 -5.85 -10.13 -4.98
CA MET A 88 -5.30 -8.95 -4.31
C MET A 88 -6.38 -8.04 -3.69
N THR A 89 -7.51 -7.89 -4.37
CA THR A 89 -8.64 -7.07 -3.90
C THR A 89 -9.33 -7.74 -2.71
N GLU A 90 -9.63 -9.03 -2.81
CA GLU A 90 -10.36 -9.79 -1.79
C GLU A 90 -9.46 -10.23 -0.62
N CYS A 91 -8.15 -10.40 -0.84
CA CYS A 91 -7.19 -10.85 0.18
C CYS A 91 -7.19 -9.96 1.42
N SER A 92 -7.26 -8.64 1.27
CA SER A 92 -7.30 -7.74 2.43
C SER A 92 -8.52 -7.95 3.32
N THR A 93 -9.61 -8.53 2.83
CA THR A 93 -10.80 -8.80 3.65
C THR A 93 -10.81 -10.26 4.08
N THR A 94 -10.80 -11.19 3.13
CA THR A 94 -10.91 -12.63 3.38
C THR A 94 -9.74 -13.18 4.18
N VAL A 95 -8.50 -12.86 3.82
CA VAL A 95 -7.33 -13.38 4.55
C VAL A 95 -7.25 -12.76 5.94
N LEU A 96 -7.62 -11.49 6.09
CA LEU A 96 -7.61 -10.87 7.42
C LEU A 96 -8.62 -11.48 8.36
N ASP A 97 -9.82 -11.77 7.89
CA ASP A 97 -10.85 -12.44 8.69
C ASP A 97 -10.37 -13.83 9.14
N MET A 98 -9.58 -14.53 8.31
CA MET A 98 -8.92 -15.77 8.70
C MET A 98 -7.84 -15.55 9.78
N THR A 99 -7.06 -14.47 9.70
CA THR A 99 -5.98 -14.20 10.68
C THR A 99 -6.48 -13.75 12.05
N LYS A 100 -7.71 -13.22 12.14
CA LYS A 100 -8.29 -12.61 13.34
C LYS A 100 -7.46 -11.46 13.95
N ILE A 101 -6.53 -10.87 13.19
CA ILE A 101 -5.74 -9.72 13.65
C ILE A 101 -6.69 -8.52 13.77
N GLN A 102 -6.76 -7.94 14.97
CA GLN A 102 -7.60 -6.79 15.27
C GLN A 102 -6.86 -5.48 14.96
N GLY A 103 -7.59 -4.52 14.39
CA GLY A 103 -7.05 -3.19 14.08
C GLY A 103 -7.82 -2.46 13.00
N LYS A 104 -7.52 -1.17 12.84
CA LYS A 104 -7.98 -0.36 11.72
C LYS A 104 -7.29 -0.83 10.44
N ARG A 105 -8.08 -1.43 9.55
CA ARG A 105 -7.63 -1.95 8.25
C ARG A 105 -7.58 -0.83 7.23
N LEU A 106 -6.44 -0.67 6.56
CA LEU A 106 -6.23 0.26 5.45
C LEU A 106 -5.73 -0.54 4.25
N SER A 107 -6.26 -0.29 3.06
CA SER A 107 -5.83 -0.94 1.83
C SER A 107 -5.47 0.10 0.78
N ALA A 108 -4.32 -0.07 0.16
CA ALA A 108 -3.83 0.75 -0.95
C ALA A 108 -3.38 -0.17 -2.09
N ILE A 109 -3.60 0.26 -3.33
CA ILE A 109 -3.06 -0.39 -4.53
C ILE A 109 -2.27 0.67 -5.29
N VAL A 110 -0.98 0.44 -5.45
CA VAL A 110 -0.09 1.30 -6.23
C VAL A 110 0.13 0.64 -7.59
N SER A 111 -0.46 1.20 -8.64
CA SER A 111 -0.22 0.76 -10.02
C SER A 111 0.90 1.57 -10.69
N PHE A 112 1.63 0.92 -11.58
CA PHE A 112 2.64 1.52 -12.47
C PHE A 112 2.28 1.42 -13.96
N GLY A 113 1.12 0.89 -14.32
CA GLY A 113 0.69 0.80 -15.71
C GLY A 113 -0.35 1.85 -16.08
N ASN A 114 -1.01 1.61 -17.21
CA ASN A 114 -1.63 2.66 -18.00
C ASN A 114 -2.99 3.13 -17.46
N ASP A 115 -3.63 2.33 -16.62
CA ASP A 115 -5.04 2.50 -16.24
C ASP A 115 -5.24 3.37 -15.00
N GLY A 116 -4.19 4.01 -14.49
CA GLY A 116 -4.36 4.79 -13.26
C GLY A 116 -3.28 5.80 -12.95
N ASN A 117 -2.00 5.56 -13.30
CA ASN A 117 -0.88 6.52 -13.21
C ASN A 117 0.40 5.84 -13.76
N ALA A 118 0.62 5.82 -15.07
CA ALA A 118 1.77 5.12 -15.65
C ALA A 118 3.11 5.57 -15.05
N TYR A 119 4.08 4.67 -14.98
CA TYR A 119 5.45 5.04 -14.66
C TYR A 119 5.96 6.06 -15.68
N GLY A 120 6.31 7.26 -15.24
CA GLY A 120 6.62 8.40 -16.11
C GLY A 120 7.88 9.17 -15.70
N GLU A 121 8.01 10.39 -16.23
CA GLU A 121 9.18 11.25 -16.00
C GLU A 121 9.36 11.64 -14.54
N ILE A 122 8.27 11.88 -13.81
CA ILE A 122 8.34 12.18 -12.37
C ILE A 122 8.94 10.98 -11.61
N ASP A 123 8.57 9.76 -11.97
CA ASP A 123 9.10 8.56 -11.32
C ASP A 123 10.59 8.34 -11.64
N LYS A 124 11.03 8.67 -12.86
CA LYS A 124 12.45 8.67 -13.23
C LYS A 124 13.25 9.68 -12.42
N LEU A 125 12.72 10.89 -12.24
CA LEU A 125 13.38 11.95 -11.48
C LEU A 125 13.48 11.63 -9.98
N LEU A 126 12.46 11.02 -9.40
CA LEU A 126 12.44 10.65 -7.98
C LEU A 126 13.20 9.35 -7.69
N GLY A 127 13.31 8.48 -8.68
CA GLY A 127 13.71 7.09 -8.48
C GLY A 127 12.60 6.25 -7.87
N ILE A 128 12.62 4.94 -8.14
CA ILE A 128 11.50 4.03 -7.80
C ILE A 128 11.15 4.02 -6.30
N LYS A 129 12.15 4.16 -5.42
CA LYS A 129 11.95 4.10 -3.97
C LYS A 129 11.12 5.29 -3.46
N CYS A 130 11.51 6.50 -3.86
CA CYS A 130 10.82 7.73 -3.48
C CYS A 130 9.48 7.87 -4.23
N SER A 131 9.46 7.54 -5.53
CA SER A 131 8.22 7.47 -6.32
C SER A 131 7.16 6.60 -5.65
N PHE A 132 7.52 5.38 -5.23
CA PHE A 132 6.59 4.48 -4.57
C PHE A 132 6.05 5.05 -3.25
N ALA A 133 6.90 5.68 -2.43
CA ALA A 133 6.47 6.34 -1.19
C ALA A 133 5.45 7.47 -1.47
N TRP A 134 5.67 8.27 -2.50
CA TRP A 134 4.72 9.31 -2.92
C TRP A 134 3.41 8.72 -3.43
N ARG A 135 3.47 7.66 -4.24
CA ARG A 135 2.29 6.96 -4.76
C ARG A 135 1.47 6.30 -3.65
N LEU A 136 2.13 5.81 -2.59
CA LEU A 136 1.44 5.29 -1.41
C LEU A 136 0.70 6.41 -0.67
N LEU A 137 1.35 7.54 -0.40
CA LEU A 137 0.69 8.70 0.24
C LEU A 137 -0.45 9.23 -0.63
N HIS A 138 -0.25 9.29 -1.94
CA HIS A 138 -1.29 9.62 -2.90
C HIS A 138 -2.50 8.69 -2.79
N SER A 139 -2.28 7.38 -2.81
CA SER A 139 -3.34 6.38 -2.68
C SER A 139 -4.10 6.48 -1.34
N VAL A 140 -3.43 6.91 -0.27
CA VAL A 140 -4.06 7.02 1.06
C VAL A 140 -4.79 8.36 1.25
N PHE A 141 -4.25 9.48 0.74
CA PHE A 141 -4.73 10.83 1.08
C PHE A 141 -5.33 11.61 -0.10
N LYS A 142 -4.98 11.26 -1.34
CA LYS A 142 -5.24 12.09 -2.54
C LYS A 142 -5.68 11.27 -3.76
N ALA A 143 -6.23 10.07 -3.55
CA ALA A 143 -6.63 9.14 -4.60
C ALA A 143 -7.63 9.71 -5.63
N GLN A 144 -8.36 10.77 -5.25
CA GLN A 144 -9.26 11.51 -6.13
C GLN A 144 -8.57 12.36 -7.21
N TYR A 145 -7.25 12.55 -7.12
CA TYR A 145 -6.45 13.26 -8.12
C TYR A 145 -5.62 12.27 -8.92
N MET A 146 -5.28 12.61 -10.17
CA MET A 146 -4.21 11.91 -10.88
C MET A 146 -2.87 12.24 -10.23
N PHE A 147 -1.98 11.25 -10.10
CA PHE A 147 -0.73 11.38 -9.35
C PHE A 147 0.18 12.41 -9.98
N ASP A 148 0.30 12.41 -11.31
CA ASP A 148 1.13 13.34 -12.06
C ASP A 148 0.63 14.78 -11.94
N VAL A 149 -0.69 15.00 -12.06
CA VAL A 149 -1.35 16.29 -11.88
C VAL A 149 -1.13 16.79 -10.45
N TRP A 150 -1.34 15.92 -9.46
CA TRP A 150 -1.13 16.25 -8.06
C TRP A 150 0.32 16.64 -7.76
N MET A 151 1.28 15.84 -8.23
CA MET A 151 2.70 16.09 -8.00
C MET A 151 3.23 17.31 -8.77
N ARG A 152 2.65 17.67 -9.91
CA ARG A 152 3.01 18.89 -10.65
C ARG A 152 2.40 20.13 -10.01
N GLY A 153 1.12 20.08 -9.64
CA GLY A 153 0.40 21.23 -9.06
C GLY A 153 0.81 21.52 -7.61
N LYS A 154 1.19 20.49 -6.86
CA LYS A 154 1.60 20.60 -5.46
C LYS A 154 2.82 19.71 -5.22
N SER A 155 3.98 20.15 -5.71
CA SER A 155 5.26 19.49 -5.44
C SER A 155 5.95 20.12 -4.23
N PRO A 156 6.29 19.36 -3.18
CA PRO A 156 7.14 19.89 -2.12
C PRO A 156 8.57 20.05 -2.64
N ILE A 157 9.27 21.10 -2.20
CA ILE A 157 10.65 21.42 -2.62
C ILE A 157 11.59 20.23 -2.39
N ASN A 158 11.41 19.50 -1.29
CA ASN A 158 12.23 18.34 -0.90
C ASN A 158 11.63 16.99 -1.34
N ARG A 159 10.87 16.96 -2.45
CA ARG A 159 10.17 15.74 -2.91
C ARG A 159 11.06 14.52 -3.07
N SER A 160 12.31 14.68 -3.50
CA SER A 160 13.27 13.58 -3.69
C SER A 160 13.75 12.95 -2.38
N GLY A 161 13.55 13.63 -1.24
CA GLY A 161 13.94 13.14 0.09
C GLY A 161 12.90 12.25 0.77
N LEU A 162 11.74 12.01 0.16
CA LEU A 162 10.69 11.18 0.79
C LEU A 162 11.14 9.72 0.86
N THR A 163 11.16 9.18 2.08
CA THR A 163 11.42 7.76 2.34
C THR A 163 10.13 7.02 2.69
N MET A 164 10.14 5.70 2.49
CA MET A 164 9.03 4.85 2.94
C MET A 164 8.80 4.92 4.45
N GLN A 165 9.86 5.01 5.25
CA GLN A 165 9.75 5.16 6.69
C GLN A 165 8.99 6.44 7.07
N LEU A 166 9.30 7.56 6.41
CA LEU A 166 8.60 8.82 6.64
C LEU A 166 7.14 8.71 6.21
N ALA A 167 6.87 8.15 5.01
CA ALA A 167 5.50 7.94 4.53
C ALA A 167 4.65 7.09 5.48
N LEU A 168 5.18 5.96 5.96
CA LEU A 168 4.50 5.10 6.93
C LEU A 168 4.28 5.79 8.27
N SER A 169 5.25 6.57 8.76
CA SER A 169 5.12 7.33 10.00
C SER A 169 4.05 8.41 9.90
N THR A 170 3.91 9.06 8.73
CA THR A 170 2.85 10.04 8.46
C THR A 170 1.47 9.38 8.42
N ILE A 171 1.34 8.22 7.78
CA ILE A 171 0.08 7.44 7.80
C ILE A 171 -0.28 7.02 9.23
N GLU A 172 0.71 6.53 9.98
CA GLU A 172 0.53 6.13 11.37
C GLU A 172 0.10 7.31 12.25
N LEU A 173 0.75 8.47 12.12
CA LEU A 173 0.42 9.69 12.85
C LEU A 173 -1.04 10.10 12.62
N TYR A 174 -1.47 10.18 11.36
CA TYR A 174 -2.83 10.55 10.99
C TYR A 174 -3.88 9.60 11.60
N TRP A 175 -3.68 8.29 11.47
CA TRP A 175 -4.65 7.32 11.96
C TRP A 175 -4.60 7.14 13.49
N SER A 176 -3.45 7.37 14.12
CA SER A 176 -3.32 7.33 15.57
C SER A 176 -4.12 8.43 16.28
N GLN A 177 -4.39 9.54 15.60
CA GLN A 177 -5.28 10.61 16.08
C GLN A 177 -6.76 10.22 16.01
N LYS A 178 -7.11 9.20 15.20
CA LYS A 178 -8.52 8.81 14.90
C LYS A 178 -8.96 7.50 15.54
N THR A 179 -8.02 6.63 15.86
CA THR A 179 -8.29 5.35 16.52
C THR A 179 -7.24 5.08 17.59
N ARG A 180 -7.59 4.25 18.59
CA ARG A 180 -6.65 3.68 19.57
C ARG A 180 -6.17 2.27 19.19
N ASP A 181 -6.77 1.65 18.17
CA ASP A 181 -6.44 0.29 17.73
C ASP A 181 -5.13 0.23 16.94
N ASN A 182 -4.59 -0.97 16.75
CA ASN A 182 -3.48 -1.17 15.80
C ASN A 182 -3.90 -0.75 14.37
N ILE A 183 -2.95 -0.25 13.59
CA ILE A 183 -3.17 0.16 12.20
C ILE A 183 -2.58 -0.93 11.31
N LEU A 184 -3.40 -1.55 10.46
CA LEU A 184 -3.01 -2.63 9.58
C LEU A 184 -3.05 -2.13 8.14
N LEU A 185 -1.90 -1.79 7.57
CA LEU A 185 -1.78 -1.22 6.22
C LEU A 185 -1.40 -2.31 5.22
N PHE A 186 -2.30 -2.58 4.27
CA PHE A 186 -2.12 -3.54 3.18
C PHE A 186 -1.83 -2.81 1.89
N VAL A 187 -0.65 -3.01 1.32
CA VAL A 187 -0.28 -2.38 0.05
C VAL A 187 -0.15 -3.44 -1.02
N GLY A 188 -0.86 -3.29 -2.13
CA GLY A 188 -0.64 -4.06 -3.35
C GLY A 188 0.15 -3.25 -4.35
N VAL A 189 1.01 -3.93 -5.11
CA VAL A 189 1.68 -3.34 -6.27
C VAL A 189 1.08 -3.99 -7.52
N ASP A 190 0.42 -3.19 -8.33
CA ASP A 190 -0.15 -3.64 -9.60
C ASP A 190 0.71 -3.20 -10.77
N GLU A 191 0.63 -3.95 -11.86
CA GLU A 191 1.34 -3.72 -13.11
C GLU A 191 2.87 -3.51 -12.96
N TYR A 192 3.45 -4.08 -11.90
CA TYR A 192 4.87 -3.93 -11.60
C TYR A 192 5.77 -4.53 -12.68
N GLN A 193 5.25 -5.39 -13.58
CA GLN A 193 5.97 -5.89 -14.75
C GLN A 193 6.38 -4.77 -15.74
N LYS A 194 5.77 -3.58 -15.63
CA LYS A 194 6.20 -2.38 -16.35
C LYS A 194 7.51 -1.82 -15.79
N LEU A 195 7.89 -2.21 -14.58
CA LEU A 195 9.18 -1.90 -13.99
C LEU A 195 10.21 -2.93 -14.52
N GLY A 196 11.31 -2.44 -15.09
CA GLY A 196 12.46 -3.31 -15.39
C GLY A 196 13.02 -3.98 -14.12
N GLN A 197 13.81 -5.05 -14.30
CA GLN A 197 14.30 -5.89 -13.19
C GLN A 197 14.99 -5.10 -12.07
N ASP A 198 15.86 -4.15 -12.40
CA ASP A 198 16.60 -3.36 -11.40
C ASP A 198 15.68 -2.53 -10.50
N LYS A 199 14.64 -1.94 -11.10
CA LYS A 199 13.64 -1.14 -10.39
C LYS A 199 12.74 -2.02 -9.54
N LEU A 200 12.36 -3.17 -10.06
CA LEU A 200 11.57 -4.15 -9.32
C LEU A 200 12.36 -4.66 -8.11
N SER A 201 13.65 -5.01 -8.27
CA SER A 201 14.51 -5.42 -7.16
C SER A 201 14.61 -4.33 -6.11
N SER A 202 14.86 -3.09 -6.54
CA SER A 202 14.94 -1.93 -5.65
C SER A 202 13.63 -1.66 -4.90
N LEU A 203 12.49 -1.92 -5.54
CA LEU A 203 11.17 -1.81 -4.95
C LEU A 203 10.95 -2.92 -3.92
N LEU A 204 11.30 -4.17 -4.23
CA LEU A 204 11.19 -5.29 -3.30
C LEU A 204 12.02 -5.06 -2.05
N ASP A 205 13.25 -4.56 -2.19
CA ASP A 205 14.13 -4.25 -1.06
C ASP A 205 13.47 -3.27 -0.08
N ILE A 206 12.93 -2.15 -0.59
CA ILE A 206 12.29 -1.17 0.29
C ILE A 206 11.02 -1.70 0.94
N LEU A 207 10.29 -2.60 0.28
CA LEU A 207 9.07 -3.18 0.83
C LEU A 207 9.38 -4.20 1.93
N CYS A 208 10.42 -5.01 1.73
CA CYS A 208 10.98 -5.89 2.75
C CYS A 208 11.48 -5.10 3.96
N ASP A 209 12.17 -3.98 3.75
CA ASP A 209 12.63 -3.12 4.85
C ASP A 209 11.47 -2.43 5.56
N SER A 210 10.45 -2.01 4.82
CA SER A 210 9.27 -1.32 5.35
C SER A 210 8.36 -2.20 6.19
N SER A 211 8.45 -3.53 6.05
CA SER A 211 7.71 -4.46 6.92
C SER A 211 8.25 -4.50 8.35
N TYR A 212 9.48 -4.02 8.57
CA TYR A 212 10.01 -3.81 9.91
C TYR A 212 9.34 -2.61 10.53
N ARG A 213 8.78 -2.79 11.73
CA ARG A 213 8.18 -1.75 12.56
C ARG A 213 8.65 -1.92 13.99
N ALA A 214 9.13 -0.83 14.59
CA ALA A 214 9.52 -0.82 16.00
C ALA A 214 8.37 -1.28 16.91
N LYS A 215 8.66 -1.87 18.07
CA LYS A 215 7.63 -2.38 19.00
C LYS A 215 6.61 -1.31 19.42
N VAL A 216 7.06 -0.05 19.49
CA VAL A 216 6.24 1.12 19.83
C VAL A 216 5.31 1.57 18.69
N SER A 217 5.57 1.14 17.46
CA SER A 217 4.71 1.41 16.30
C SER A 217 3.37 0.69 16.49
N ARG A 218 2.27 1.40 16.30
CA ARG A 218 0.92 0.84 16.15
C ARG A 218 0.65 0.39 14.72
N LEU A 219 1.44 0.85 13.76
CA LEU A 219 1.34 0.41 12.37
C LEU A 219 2.01 -0.96 12.14
N THR A 220 1.34 -1.84 11.41
CA THR A 220 1.89 -3.04 10.77
C THR A 220 1.74 -2.91 9.26
N PHE A 221 2.83 -3.09 8.53
CA PHE A 221 2.86 -3.00 7.08
C PHE A 221 2.82 -4.40 6.47
N PHE A 222 1.77 -4.67 5.70
CA PHE A 222 1.57 -5.91 4.97
C PHE A 222 1.67 -5.65 3.48
N LEU A 223 2.40 -6.52 2.80
CA LEU A 223 2.46 -6.51 1.36
C LEU A 223 1.47 -7.54 0.81
N LYS A 224 0.55 -7.10 -0.04
CA LYS A 224 -0.32 -8.01 -0.78
C LYS A 224 0.53 -8.82 -1.76
N PRO A 225 0.11 -10.04 -2.11
CA PRO A 225 0.95 -10.91 -2.90
C PRO A 225 1.35 -10.30 -4.24
N PHE A 226 2.66 -10.32 -4.53
CA PHE A 226 3.16 -9.99 -5.87
C PHE A 226 2.70 -10.99 -6.90
N LEU A 227 2.57 -10.51 -8.12
CA LEU A 227 1.90 -11.22 -9.20
C LEU A 227 2.88 -11.87 -10.19
N LYS A 228 3.87 -12.65 -9.73
CA LYS A 228 4.97 -13.15 -10.60
C LYS A 228 4.42 -13.94 -11.80
N MET A 229 4.49 -13.34 -12.99
CA MET A 229 4.33 -14.08 -14.24
C MET A 229 5.46 -15.11 -14.33
N PRO A 230 5.19 -16.39 -14.61
CA PRO A 230 6.24 -17.28 -15.03
C PRO A 230 6.84 -16.72 -16.33
N PHE A 231 8.14 -16.45 -16.33
CA PHE A 231 8.88 -16.31 -17.59
C PHE A 231 8.82 -17.70 -18.26
N ILE A 232 8.14 -17.77 -19.40
CA ILE A 232 8.25 -18.91 -20.33
C ILE A 232 9.44 -18.62 -21.23
#